data_AF-A0A8J7AQV8-F1
#
_entry.id   AF-A0A8J7AQV8-F1
#
_cell.length_a   1.000
_cell.length_b   1.000
_cell.length_c   1.000
_cell.angle_alpha   90.00
_cell.angle_beta   90.00
_cell.angle_gamma   90.00
#
_symmetry.space_group_name_H-M   'P 1'
#
loop_
_entity.id
_entity.type
_entity.pdbx_description
1 polymer ?
#
loop_
_entity_poly.entity_id
_entity_poly.type
_entity_poly.pdbx_seq_one_letter_code
_entity_poly.pdbx_strand_id
1 'polypeptide(L)'
;MGSIIHLDEVLTMSARMNAATGDTRWEGRYNDFEPQLDAVIKEAIAIAPDTYEGEGAAQTDIANQKLVAMEVQSFELVRDGQQAAAADLLFSANYEQQKVIYAEGIQRGLDATQERIRENQKNFAQQLILASAIAAFSLLILLPIWWVVLQVLQRYLDARNTAEHALHAAKDQLEAVLDAVPGPISWIDSGGVYIGVNRYLANSWSMAQGAFIGRSVNSLNGNAQLAQFLQEFLTNSRKSDARTIEVEIKGVLRYFLVAVQKYQRGTAAVSVGIDITELLDDTERGG
;
A
#
# COMPACT_ATOMS: atom_id res chain seq x y z
N MET A 1 45.52 14.85 7.09
CA MET A 1 46.02 15.97 6.26
C MET A 1 46.79 17.00 7.07
N GLY A 2 46.30 17.51 8.21
CA GLY A 2 47.14 18.31 9.14
C GLY A 2 48.42 17.57 9.58
N SER A 3 48.37 16.23 9.59
CA SER A 3 49.52 15.37 9.84
C SER A 3 50.62 15.45 8.77
N ILE A 4 50.30 15.65 7.48
CA ILE A 4 51.32 15.72 6.40
C ILE A 4 52.15 16.98 6.56
N ILE A 5 51.49 18.13 6.68
CA ILE A 5 52.14 19.44 6.87
C ILE A 5 52.98 19.44 8.15
N HIS A 6 52.44 18.90 9.24
CA HIS A 6 53.15 18.82 10.50
C HIS A 6 54.41 17.94 10.43
N LEU A 7 54.31 16.75 9.81
CA LEU A 7 55.42 15.82 9.67
C LEU A 7 56.51 16.39 8.74
N ASP A 8 56.14 17.03 7.63
CA ASP A 8 57.06 17.73 6.73
C ASP A 8 57.84 18.84 7.46
N GLU A 9 57.17 19.64 8.28
CA GLU A 9 57.82 20.70 9.05
C GLU A 9 58.80 20.13 10.10
N VAL A 10 58.46 18.99 10.72
CA VAL A 10 59.36 18.27 11.63
C VAL A 10 60.61 17.78 10.90
N LEU A 11 60.48 17.24 9.68
CA LEU A 11 61.61 16.79 8.87
C LEU A 11 62.51 17.96 8.44
N THR A 12 61.91 19.02 7.88
CA THR A 12 62.63 20.24 7.47
C THR A 12 63.41 20.85 8.63
N MET A 13 62.78 20.97 9.81
CA MET A 13 63.46 21.50 11.00
C MET A 13 64.57 20.57 11.49
N SER A 14 64.39 19.25 11.39
CA SER A 14 65.43 18.28 11.78
C SER A 14 66.65 18.38 10.86
N ALA A 15 66.45 18.43 9.54
CA ALA A 15 67.53 18.59 8.57
C ALA A 15 68.30 19.91 8.78
N ARG A 16 67.58 21.03 8.94
CA ARG A 16 68.18 22.35 9.19
C ARG A 16 68.94 22.43 10.50
N MET A 17 68.40 21.85 11.57
CA MET A 17 69.07 21.84 12.87
C MET A 17 70.35 21.00 12.81
N ASN A 18 70.34 19.86 12.12
CA ASN A 18 71.55 19.08 11.88
C ASN A 18 72.61 19.89 11.12
N ALA A 19 72.23 20.54 10.01
CA ALA A 19 73.13 21.38 9.23
C ALA A 19 73.70 22.57 10.03
N ALA A 20 72.87 23.19 10.89
CA ALA A 20 73.26 24.37 11.65
C ALA A 20 74.11 24.04 12.88
N THR A 21 73.88 22.90 13.55
CA THR A 21 74.55 22.57 14.83
C THR A 21 75.57 21.44 14.73
N GLY A 22 75.53 20.63 13.67
CA GLY A 22 76.34 19.42 13.52
C GLY A 22 75.92 18.27 14.45
N ASP A 23 74.80 18.41 15.17
CA ASP A 23 74.33 17.39 16.13
C ASP A 23 73.57 16.27 15.39
N THR A 24 74.11 15.05 15.44
CA THR A 24 73.56 13.86 14.77
C THR A 24 72.25 13.38 15.35
N ARG A 25 71.86 13.85 16.55
CA ARG A 25 70.53 13.54 17.12
C ARG A 25 69.40 14.01 16.21
N TRP A 26 69.60 15.12 15.50
CA TRP A 26 68.62 15.65 14.55
C TRP A 26 68.46 14.78 13.31
N GLU A 27 69.53 14.13 12.85
CA GLU A 27 69.45 13.13 11.80
C GLU A 27 68.68 11.89 12.26
N GLY A 28 68.90 11.44 13.51
CA GLY A 28 68.10 10.37 14.11
C GLY A 28 66.61 10.73 14.13
N ARG A 29 66.27 11.95 14.55
CA ARG A 29 64.89 12.45 14.52
C ARG A 29 64.31 12.47 13.10
N TYR A 30 65.06 12.90 12.10
CA TYR A 30 64.60 12.87 10.71
C TYR A 30 64.22 11.44 10.29
N ASN A 31 65.10 10.47 10.54
CA ASN A 31 64.89 9.07 10.18
C ASN A 31 63.71 8.42 10.92
N ASP A 32 63.36 8.89 12.12
CA ASP A 32 62.20 8.40 12.86
C ASP A 32 60.85 8.88 12.27
N PHE A 33 60.82 10.07 11.66
CA PHE A 33 59.59 10.70 11.16
C PHE A 33 59.37 10.52 9.65
N GLU A 34 60.41 10.26 8.87
CA GLU A 34 60.31 10.06 7.41
C GLU A 34 59.36 8.90 7.04
N PRO A 35 59.42 7.72 7.70
CA PRO A 35 58.51 6.62 7.39
C PRO A 35 57.05 6.94 7.73
N GLN A 36 56.81 7.81 8.72
CA GLN A 36 55.47 8.23 9.10
C GLN A 36 54.87 9.16 8.04
N LEU A 37 55.66 10.07 7.48
CA LEU A 37 55.21 10.94 6.40
C LEU A 37 54.87 10.12 5.15
N ASP A 38 55.74 9.18 4.75
CA ASP A 38 55.50 8.30 3.61
C ASP A 38 54.21 7.47 3.77
N ALA A 39 53.96 6.93 4.97
CA ALA A 39 52.74 6.19 5.26
C ALA A 39 51.47 7.05 5.08
N VAL A 40 51.48 8.28 5.60
CA VAL A 40 50.33 9.20 5.50
C VAL A 40 50.10 9.65 4.05
N ILE A 41 51.16 9.86 3.28
CA ILE A 41 51.05 10.21 1.85
C ILE A 41 50.45 9.03 1.06
N LYS A 42 50.91 7.79 1.30
CA LYS A 42 50.36 6.59 0.66
C LYS A 42 48.87 6.39 0.99
N GLU A 43 48.47 6.61 2.23
CA GLU A 43 47.07 6.55 2.64
C GLU A 43 46.23 7.61 1.91
N ALA A 44 46.72 8.85 1.82
CA ALA A 44 46.03 9.93 1.10
C ALA A 44 45.84 9.61 -0.39
N ILE A 45 46.85 9.03 -1.04
CA ILE A 45 46.78 8.58 -2.45
C ILE A 45 45.75 7.46 -2.60
N ALA A 46 45.72 6.49 -1.68
CA ALA A 46 44.78 5.37 -1.74
C ALA A 46 43.31 5.82 -1.61
N ILE A 47 43.06 6.89 -0.86
CA ILE A 47 41.71 7.45 -0.67
C ILE A 47 41.24 8.22 -1.91
N ALA A 48 42.14 8.92 -2.60
CA ALA A 48 41.79 9.81 -3.71
C ALA A 48 42.84 9.79 -4.84
N PRO A 49 43.00 8.67 -5.57
CA PRO A 49 44.07 8.49 -6.56
C PRO A 49 44.02 9.57 -7.66
N ASP A 50 42.83 9.88 -8.18
CA ASP A 50 42.61 10.92 -9.20
C ASP A 50 43.05 12.33 -8.78
N THR A 51 43.25 12.58 -7.49
CA THR A 51 43.72 13.88 -6.96
C THR A 51 45.25 13.98 -7.02
N TYR A 52 45.93 12.84 -6.93
CA TYR A 52 47.38 12.72 -6.94
C TYR A 52 47.91 12.18 -8.28
N GLU A 53 47.03 12.00 -9.28
CA GLU A 53 47.38 11.64 -10.66
C GLU A 53 47.18 12.86 -11.59
N GLY A 54 48.28 13.44 -12.09
CA GLY A 54 48.25 14.58 -13.03
C GLY A 54 49.54 15.40 -13.06
N GLU A 55 49.65 16.35 -14.01
CA GLU A 55 50.85 17.19 -14.17
C GLU A 55 51.22 17.98 -12.90
N GLY A 56 50.22 18.45 -12.14
CA GLY A 56 50.44 19.14 -10.86
C GLY A 56 51.00 18.22 -9.77
N ALA A 57 50.58 16.96 -9.74
CA ALA A 57 51.10 15.97 -8.79
C ALA A 57 52.52 15.53 -9.17
N ALA A 58 52.81 15.35 -10.47
CA ALA A 58 54.15 15.04 -10.96
C ALA A 58 55.16 16.16 -10.63
N GLN A 59 54.76 17.43 -10.75
CA GLN A 59 55.61 18.57 -10.42
C GLN A 59 55.91 18.66 -8.91
N THR A 60 54.93 18.30 -8.09
CA THR A 60 55.04 18.23 -6.62
C THR A 60 55.97 17.10 -6.20
N ASP A 61 55.84 15.93 -6.83
CA ASP A 61 56.70 14.77 -6.59
C ASP A 61 58.16 15.06 -6.95
N ILE A 62 58.40 15.72 -8.09
CA ILE A 62 59.75 16.16 -8.50
C ILE A 62 60.35 17.14 -7.48
N ALA A 63 59.57 18.10 -6.99
CA ALA A 63 60.04 19.05 -5.98
C ALA A 63 60.37 18.35 -4.66
N ASN A 64 59.53 17.41 -4.23
CA ASN A 64 59.75 16.59 -3.04
C ASN A 64 61.04 15.75 -3.14
N GLN A 65 61.25 15.07 -4.27
CA GLN A 65 62.47 14.28 -4.51
C GLN A 65 63.73 15.14 -4.43
N LYS A 66 63.69 16.38 -4.95
CA LYS A 66 64.82 17.32 -4.87
C LYS A 66 65.07 17.78 -3.44
N LEU A 67 64.01 18.09 -2.68
CA LEU A 67 64.14 18.47 -1.26
C LEU A 67 64.81 17.36 -0.45
N VAL A 68 64.28 16.13 -0.57
CA VAL A 68 64.83 14.96 0.13
C VAL A 68 66.29 14.72 -0.27
N ALA A 69 66.63 14.82 -1.55
CA ALA A 69 68.02 14.66 -2.01
C ALA A 69 68.95 15.71 -1.38
N MET A 70 68.53 16.97 -1.27
CA MET A 70 69.31 18.03 -0.62
C MET A 70 69.44 17.81 0.90
N GLU A 71 68.38 17.30 1.56
CA GLU A 71 68.38 16.97 2.98
C GLU A 71 69.34 15.81 3.29
N VAL A 72 69.30 14.75 2.49
CA VAL A 72 70.23 13.61 2.61
C VAL A 72 71.68 14.04 2.36
N GLN A 73 71.92 14.81 1.30
CA GLN A 73 73.26 15.34 1.01
C GLN A 73 73.76 16.24 2.15
N SER A 74 72.88 17.01 2.79
CA SER A 74 73.24 17.81 3.96
C SER A 74 73.70 16.94 5.14
N PHE A 75 73.04 15.81 5.39
CA PHE A 75 73.46 14.87 6.43
C PHE A 75 74.86 14.29 6.14
N GLU A 76 75.14 13.94 4.88
CA GLU A 76 76.46 13.46 4.45
C GLU A 76 77.54 14.53 4.69
N LEU A 77 77.28 15.78 4.29
CA LEU A 77 78.19 16.90 4.52
C LEU A 77 78.48 17.13 6.01
N VAL A 78 77.48 16.99 6.89
CA VAL A 78 77.68 17.10 8.34
C VAL A 78 78.52 15.95 8.89
N ARG A 79 78.30 14.71 8.42
CA ARG A 79 79.11 13.53 8.81
C ARG A 79 80.58 13.66 8.38
N ASP A 80 80.82 14.32 7.24
CA ASP A 80 82.15 14.61 6.71
C ASP A 80 82.81 15.85 7.36
N GLY A 81 82.15 16.48 8.35
CA GLY A 81 82.65 17.67 9.05
C GLY A 81 82.51 18.98 8.28
N GLN A 82 81.79 18.98 7.16
CA GLN A 82 81.57 20.13 6.26
C GLN A 82 80.28 20.89 6.60
N GLN A 83 80.14 21.30 7.87
CA GLN A 83 78.92 21.93 8.38
C GLN A 83 78.55 23.24 7.65
N ALA A 84 79.55 24.03 7.23
CA ALA A 84 79.31 25.24 6.46
C ALA A 84 78.67 24.94 5.09
N ALA A 85 79.14 23.90 4.40
CA ALA A 85 78.57 23.49 3.12
C ALA A 85 77.15 22.89 3.27
N ALA A 86 76.91 22.16 4.37
CA ALA A 86 75.57 21.65 4.71
C ALA A 86 74.58 22.81 4.94
N ALA A 87 74.99 23.84 5.68
CA ALA A 87 74.19 25.04 5.88
C ALA A 87 73.94 25.78 4.56
N ASP A 88 74.99 26.01 3.76
CA ASP A 88 74.84 26.67 2.45
C ASP A 88 73.86 25.94 1.52
N LEU A 89 73.78 24.60 1.62
CA LEU A 89 72.85 23.78 0.85
C LEU A 89 71.39 23.96 1.31
N LEU A 90 71.09 23.78 2.60
CA LEU A 90 69.72 23.79 3.13
C LEU A 90 69.14 25.19 3.34
N PHE A 91 69.99 26.21 3.44
CA PHE A 91 69.59 27.61 3.48
C PHE A 91 69.74 28.31 2.11
N SER A 92 69.94 27.53 1.03
CA SER A 92 70.02 28.05 -0.34
C SER A 92 68.66 28.53 -0.87
N ALA A 93 68.70 29.49 -1.80
CA ALA A 93 67.52 29.91 -2.56
C ALA A 93 66.89 28.76 -3.37
N ASN A 94 67.70 27.78 -3.80
CA ASN A 94 67.20 26.60 -4.52
C ASN A 94 66.35 25.71 -3.59
N TYR A 95 66.80 25.47 -2.36
CA TYR A 95 66.03 24.70 -1.37
C TYR A 95 64.68 25.39 -1.09
N GLU A 96 64.71 26.70 -0.83
CA GLU A 96 63.48 27.49 -0.60
C GLU A 96 62.53 27.45 -1.81
N GLN A 97 63.06 27.54 -3.03
CA GLN A 97 62.22 27.43 -4.24
C GLN A 97 61.53 26.06 -4.34
N GLN A 98 62.22 24.97 -4.02
CA GLN A 98 61.58 23.64 -4.02
C GLN A 98 60.52 23.52 -2.92
N LYS A 99 60.73 24.10 -1.73
CA LYS A 99 59.72 24.14 -0.66
C LYS A 99 58.44 24.86 -1.11
N VAL A 100 58.57 25.98 -1.83
CA VAL A 100 57.41 26.71 -2.37
C VAL A 100 56.64 25.86 -3.38
N ILE A 101 57.33 25.23 -4.35
CA ILE A 101 56.67 24.39 -5.35
C ILE A 101 55.94 23.20 -4.70
N TYR A 102 56.56 22.57 -3.70
CA TYR A 102 55.96 21.49 -2.95
C TYR A 102 54.70 21.95 -2.21
N ALA A 103 54.77 23.06 -1.46
CA ALA A 103 53.63 23.59 -0.71
C ALA A 103 52.46 24.01 -1.61
N GLU A 104 52.73 24.67 -2.74
CA GLU A 104 51.71 25.01 -3.74
C GLU A 104 51.08 23.75 -4.37
N GLY A 105 51.88 22.71 -4.58
CA GLY A 105 51.43 21.39 -5.01
C GLY A 105 50.39 20.78 -4.10
N ILE A 106 50.71 20.71 -2.80
CA ILE A 106 49.79 20.20 -1.77
C ILE A 106 48.51 21.04 -1.71
N GLN A 107 48.62 22.37 -1.75
CA GLN A 107 47.44 23.25 -1.68
C GLN A 107 46.51 23.07 -2.89
N ARG A 108 47.06 22.94 -4.11
CA ARG A 108 46.25 22.67 -5.31
C ARG A 108 45.49 21.36 -5.20
N GLY A 109 46.12 20.31 -4.69
CA GLY A 109 45.46 19.02 -4.43
C GLY A 109 44.32 19.15 -3.41
N LEU A 110 44.52 19.94 -2.35
CA LEU A 110 43.48 20.22 -1.34
C LEU A 110 42.27 20.93 -1.95
N ASP A 111 42.51 21.98 -2.74
CA ASP A 111 41.43 22.76 -3.35
C ASP A 111 40.65 21.92 -4.37
N ALA A 112 41.33 21.11 -5.19
CA ALA A 112 40.69 20.20 -6.14
C ALA A 112 39.82 19.14 -5.44
N THR A 113 40.29 18.61 -4.30
CA THR A 113 39.52 17.67 -3.48
C THR A 113 38.27 18.32 -2.91
N GLN A 114 38.41 19.53 -2.34
CA GLN A 114 37.28 20.26 -1.78
C GLN A 114 36.22 20.57 -2.83
N GLU A 115 36.64 20.95 -4.04
CA GLU A 115 35.70 21.27 -5.11
C GLU A 115 34.95 20.02 -5.59
N ARG A 116 35.63 18.87 -5.76
CA ARG A 116 34.97 17.59 -6.04
C ARG A 116 33.98 17.18 -4.95
N ILE A 117 34.32 17.37 -3.69
CA ILE A 117 33.40 17.11 -2.56
C ILE A 117 32.17 18.00 -2.68
N ARG A 118 32.33 19.30 -2.97
CA ARG A 118 31.22 20.25 -3.14
C ARG A 118 30.34 19.90 -4.35
N GLU A 119 30.94 19.52 -5.48
CA GLU A 119 30.19 19.10 -6.66
C GLU A 119 29.38 17.83 -6.40
N ASN A 120 30.00 16.82 -5.80
CA ASN A 120 29.30 15.60 -5.40
C ASN A 120 28.16 15.90 -4.41
N GLN A 121 28.36 16.82 -3.47
CA GLN A 121 27.30 17.27 -2.56
C GLN A 121 26.14 17.96 -3.30
N LYS A 122 26.42 18.84 -4.26
CA LYS A 122 25.39 19.52 -5.06
C LYS A 122 24.55 18.54 -5.87
N ASN A 123 25.19 17.60 -6.57
CA ASN A 123 24.50 16.59 -7.36
C ASN A 123 23.60 15.71 -6.49
N PHE A 124 24.10 15.27 -5.33
CA PHE A 124 23.32 14.49 -4.38
C PHE A 124 22.14 15.28 -3.79
N ALA A 125 22.38 16.53 -3.40
CA ALA A 125 21.33 17.42 -2.89
C ALA A 125 20.22 17.66 -3.92
N GLN A 126 20.59 17.90 -5.19
CA GLN A 126 19.61 18.06 -6.27
C GLN A 126 18.78 16.80 -6.49
N GLN A 127 19.39 15.61 -6.45
CA GLN A 127 18.66 14.34 -6.56
C GLN A 127 17.66 14.15 -5.40
N LEU A 128 18.05 14.46 -4.16
CA LEU A 128 17.15 14.39 -3.01
C LEU A 128 15.99 15.38 -3.11
N ILE A 129 16.24 16.61 -3.58
CA ILE A 129 15.19 17.62 -3.77
C ILE A 129 14.19 17.15 -4.82
N LEU A 130 14.65 16.62 -5.96
CA LEU A 130 13.75 16.12 -7.01
C LEU A 130 12.93 14.92 -6.50
N ALA A 131 13.58 13.96 -5.84
CA ALA A 131 12.92 12.77 -5.30
C ALA A 131 11.85 13.14 -4.25
N SER A 132 12.17 14.06 -3.34
CA SER A 132 11.21 14.55 -2.34
C SER A 132 10.03 15.30 -2.98
N ALA A 133 10.27 16.09 -4.04
CA ALA A 133 9.21 16.76 -4.78
C ALA A 133 8.26 15.77 -5.48
N ILE A 134 8.79 14.72 -6.11
CA ILE A 134 8.00 13.64 -6.73
C ILE A 134 7.16 12.90 -5.68
N ALA A 135 7.76 12.58 -4.54
CA ALA A 135 7.05 11.93 -3.44
C ALA A 135 5.92 12.80 -2.88
N ALA A 136 6.16 14.10 -2.68
CA ALA A 136 5.15 15.05 -2.24
C ALA A 136 4.00 15.18 -3.25
N PHE A 137 4.32 15.26 -4.54
CA PHE A 137 3.32 15.32 -5.61
C PHE A 137 2.46 14.05 -5.67
N SER A 138 3.09 12.87 -5.52
CA SER A 138 2.39 11.59 -5.47
C SER A 138 1.44 11.51 -4.28
N LEU A 139 1.88 11.98 -3.10
CA LEU A 139 1.04 12.04 -1.90
C LEU A 139 -0.16 12.97 -2.08
N LEU A 140 0.04 14.13 -2.70
CA LEU A 140 -1.03 15.08 -3.01
C LEU A 140 -2.08 14.51 -3.95
N ILE A 141 -1.71 13.59 -4.84
CA ILE A 141 -2.65 12.89 -5.72
C ILE A 141 -3.36 11.74 -4.98
N LEU A 142 -2.65 11.01 -4.12
CA LEU A 142 -3.22 9.87 -3.41
C LEU A 142 -4.29 10.25 -2.39
N LEU A 143 -4.12 11.37 -1.68
CA LEU A 143 -5.08 11.83 -0.68
C LEU A 143 -6.51 12.06 -1.23
N PRO A 144 -6.71 12.84 -2.31
CA PRO A 144 -8.04 13.04 -2.87
C PRO A 144 -8.62 11.75 -3.47
N ILE A 145 -7.78 10.88 -4.05
CA ILE A 145 -8.23 9.56 -4.54
C ILE A 145 -8.80 8.74 -3.39
N TRP A 146 -8.07 8.60 -2.28
CA TRP A 146 -8.54 7.88 -1.11
C TRP A 146 -9.80 8.49 -0.51
N TRP A 147 -9.88 9.82 -0.47
CA TRP A 147 -11.08 10.51 -0.01
C TRP A 147 -12.30 10.21 -0.88
N VAL A 148 -12.15 10.17 -2.21
CA VAL A 148 -13.21 9.76 -3.14
C VAL A 148 -13.61 8.30 -2.93
N VAL A 149 -12.65 7.39 -2.77
CA VAL A 149 -12.93 5.96 -2.48
C VAL A 149 -13.76 5.82 -1.19
N LEU A 150 -13.38 6.53 -0.12
CA LEU A 150 -14.12 6.51 1.15
C LEU A 150 -15.53 7.09 1.01
N GLN A 151 -15.68 8.19 0.26
CA GLN A 151 -16.99 8.78 -0.05
C GLN A 151 -17.90 7.80 -0.81
N VAL A 152 -17.36 7.11 -1.82
CA VAL A 152 -18.11 6.11 -2.59
C VAL A 152 -18.51 4.93 -1.71
N LEU A 153 -17.60 4.46 -0.86
CA LEU A 153 -17.86 3.33 0.03
C LEU A 153 -18.96 3.65 1.06
N GLN A 154 -18.93 4.85 1.66
CA GLN A 154 -19.97 5.28 2.59
C GLN A 154 -21.33 5.33 1.92
N ARG A 155 -21.42 5.95 0.74
CA ARG A 155 -22.68 6.00 -0.04
C ARG A 155 -23.19 4.60 -0.38
N TYR A 156 -22.30 3.68 -0.72
CA TYR A 156 -22.66 2.30 -1.01
C TYR A 156 -23.24 1.59 0.22
N LEU A 157 -22.63 1.78 1.39
CA LEU A 157 -23.11 1.21 2.65
C LEU A 157 -24.47 1.79 3.06
N ASP A 158 -24.65 3.10 2.94
CA ASP A 158 -25.91 3.78 3.27
C ASP A 158 -27.04 3.36 2.33
N ALA A 159 -26.77 3.29 1.02
CA ALA A 159 -27.74 2.81 0.04
C ALA A 159 -28.16 1.37 0.32
N ARG A 160 -27.21 0.50 0.68
CA ARG A 160 -27.49 -0.89 1.04
C ARG A 160 -28.36 -0.97 2.30
N ASN A 161 -27.99 -0.28 3.37
CA ASN A 161 -28.75 -0.29 4.62
C ASN A 161 -30.19 0.23 4.40
N THR A 162 -30.34 1.30 3.62
CA THR A 162 -31.66 1.85 3.28
C THR A 162 -32.51 0.83 2.50
N ALA A 163 -31.91 0.13 1.53
CA ALA A 163 -32.60 -0.91 0.77
C ALA A 163 -33.00 -2.12 1.66
N GLU A 164 -32.14 -2.52 2.59
CA GLU A 164 -32.46 -3.59 3.56
C GLU A 164 -33.61 -3.20 4.49
N HIS A 165 -33.61 -1.97 5.01
CA HIS A 165 -34.73 -1.46 5.81
C HIS A 165 -36.02 -1.35 5.02
N ALA A 166 -35.97 -0.84 3.78
CA ALA A 166 -37.13 -0.76 2.91
C ALA A 166 -37.70 -2.14 2.59
N LEU A 167 -36.84 -3.13 2.37
CA LEU A 167 -37.25 -4.53 2.15
C LEU A 167 -37.90 -5.11 3.41
N HIS A 168 -37.33 -4.90 4.59
CA HIS A 168 -37.90 -5.38 5.84
C HIS A 168 -39.28 -4.75 6.08
N ALA A 169 -39.41 -3.43 5.94
CA ALA A 169 -40.67 -2.73 6.06
C ALA A 169 -41.73 -3.21 5.05
N ALA A 170 -41.35 -3.42 3.78
CA ALA A 170 -42.25 -3.96 2.77
C ALA A 170 -42.71 -5.40 3.09
N LYS A 171 -41.81 -6.21 3.66
CA LYS A 171 -42.13 -7.56 4.11
C LYS A 171 -43.11 -7.53 5.28
N ASP A 172 -42.85 -6.71 6.30
CA ASP A 172 -43.72 -6.57 7.46
C ASP A 172 -45.12 -6.08 7.06
N GLN A 173 -45.19 -5.11 6.15
CA GLN A 173 -46.46 -4.61 5.61
C GLN A 173 -47.23 -5.71 4.85
N LEU A 174 -46.54 -6.54 4.05
CA LEU A 174 -47.16 -7.66 3.37
C LEU A 174 -47.68 -8.70 4.37
N GLU A 175 -46.89 -9.07 5.39
CA GLU A 175 -47.32 -10.00 6.44
C GLU A 175 -48.56 -9.48 7.18
N ALA A 176 -48.60 -8.18 7.52
CA ALA A 176 -49.76 -7.56 8.16
C ALA A 176 -51.02 -7.59 7.27
N VAL A 177 -50.90 -7.34 5.96
CA VAL A 177 -52.02 -7.46 5.02
C VAL A 177 -52.53 -8.89 4.96
N LEU A 178 -51.63 -9.88 4.90
CA LEU A 178 -52.00 -11.30 4.82
C LEU A 178 -52.67 -11.82 6.09
N ASP A 179 -52.25 -11.33 7.25
CA ASP A 179 -52.83 -11.67 8.56
C ASP A 179 -54.21 -11.00 8.77
N ALA A 180 -54.45 -9.84 8.14
CA ALA A 180 -55.73 -9.13 8.23
C ALA A 180 -56.85 -9.72 7.35
N VAL A 181 -56.52 -10.52 6.32
CA VAL A 181 -57.54 -11.16 5.46
C VAL A 181 -58.15 -12.37 6.18
N PRO A 182 -59.47 -12.37 6.48
CA PRO A 182 -60.14 -13.44 7.20
C PRO A 182 -60.52 -14.60 6.27
N GLY A 183 -59.54 -15.14 5.54
CA GLY A 183 -59.76 -16.23 4.59
C GLY A 183 -58.46 -16.88 4.15
N PRO A 184 -58.52 -18.11 3.60
CA PRO A 184 -57.32 -18.80 3.15
C PRO A 184 -56.70 -18.11 1.94
N ILE A 185 -55.41 -17.78 2.03
CA ILE A 185 -54.60 -17.30 0.91
C ILE A 185 -53.46 -18.29 0.65
N SER A 186 -53.22 -18.60 -0.61
CA SER A 186 -52.09 -19.42 -1.04
C SER A 186 -51.46 -18.92 -2.34
N TRP A 187 -50.14 -19.10 -2.46
CA TRP A 187 -49.42 -18.99 -3.73
C TRP A 187 -49.08 -20.38 -4.21
N ILE A 188 -49.27 -20.59 -5.51
CA ILE A 188 -49.16 -21.89 -6.14
C ILE A 188 -48.38 -21.72 -7.44
N ASP A 189 -47.47 -22.63 -7.75
CA ASP A 189 -46.73 -22.61 -9.01
C ASP A 189 -47.57 -23.14 -10.19
N SER A 190 -46.99 -23.14 -11.39
CA SER A 190 -47.65 -23.66 -12.60
C SER A 190 -47.99 -25.15 -12.53
N GLY A 191 -47.37 -25.92 -11.63
CA GLY A 191 -47.61 -27.34 -11.41
C GLY A 191 -48.69 -27.63 -10.36
N GLY A 192 -49.30 -26.62 -9.75
CA GLY A 192 -50.29 -26.83 -8.69
C GLY A 192 -49.64 -27.15 -7.34
N VAL A 193 -48.40 -26.72 -7.11
CA VAL A 193 -47.64 -26.91 -5.87
C VAL A 193 -47.60 -25.62 -5.06
N TYR A 194 -47.82 -25.70 -3.75
CA TYR A 194 -47.78 -24.54 -2.87
C TYR A 194 -46.37 -23.93 -2.81
N ILE A 195 -46.28 -22.64 -3.10
CA ILE A 195 -45.10 -21.79 -2.90
C ILE A 195 -45.16 -21.13 -1.51
N GLY A 196 -46.37 -20.86 -1.01
CA GLY A 196 -46.59 -20.27 0.32
C GLY A 196 -48.08 -20.19 0.67
N VAL A 197 -48.37 -19.96 1.95
CA VAL A 197 -49.74 -19.84 2.48
C VAL A 197 -49.81 -18.78 3.58
N ASN A 198 -50.94 -18.09 3.74
CA ASN A 198 -51.14 -17.20 4.90
C ASN A 198 -51.41 -18.00 6.18
N ARG A 199 -51.33 -17.32 7.32
CA ARG A 199 -51.50 -17.96 8.64
C ARG A 199 -52.90 -18.52 8.82
N TYR A 200 -53.92 -17.86 8.25
CA TYR A 200 -55.30 -18.34 8.27
C TYR A 200 -55.41 -19.76 7.69
N LEU A 201 -54.96 -19.96 6.44
CA LEU A 201 -55.00 -21.28 5.79
C LEU A 201 -54.21 -22.32 6.61
N ALA A 202 -53.01 -21.96 7.07
CA ALA A 202 -52.20 -22.86 7.89
C ALA A 202 -52.93 -23.32 9.17
N ASN A 203 -53.60 -22.39 9.87
CA ASN A 203 -54.38 -22.67 11.08
C ASN A 203 -55.63 -23.51 10.79
N SER A 204 -56.33 -23.28 9.67
CA SER A 204 -57.50 -24.08 9.28
C SER A 204 -57.17 -25.57 9.22
N TRP A 205 -55.98 -25.91 8.74
CA TRP A 205 -55.47 -27.29 8.66
C TRP A 205 -54.63 -27.72 9.88
N SER A 206 -54.43 -26.86 10.89
CA SER A 206 -53.54 -27.12 12.04
C SER A 206 -52.12 -27.53 11.64
N MET A 207 -51.57 -26.90 10.60
CA MET A 207 -50.24 -27.16 10.07
C MET A 207 -49.40 -25.88 10.09
N ALA A 208 -48.06 -26.01 10.19
CA ALA A 208 -47.17 -24.87 10.01
C ALA A 208 -47.14 -24.43 8.53
N GLN A 209 -47.01 -23.13 8.23
CA GLN A 209 -46.96 -22.61 6.85
C GLN A 209 -45.90 -23.32 6.00
N GLY A 210 -44.72 -23.59 6.57
CA GLY A 210 -43.63 -24.30 5.89
C GLY A 210 -43.96 -25.74 5.48
N ALA A 211 -44.93 -26.39 6.14
CA ALA A 211 -45.35 -27.76 5.81
C ALA A 211 -46.24 -27.84 4.55
N PHE A 212 -46.72 -26.69 4.05
CA PHE A 212 -47.42 -26.62 2.77
C PHE A 212 -46.45 -26.49 1.60
N ILE A 213 -45.33 -25.79 1.80
CA ILE A 213 -44.40 -25.45 0.72
C ILE A 213 -43.85 -26.71 0.07
N GLY A 214 -43.94 -26.81 -1.26
CA GLY A 214 -43.53 -27.99 -2.03
C GLY A 214 -44.56 -29.12 -2.09
N ARG A 215 -45.70 -28.99 -1.40
CA ARG A 215 -46.79 -29.96 -1.44
C ARG A 215 -47.78 -29.63 -2.57
N SER A 216 -48.26 -30.64 -3.28
CA SER A 216 -49.31 -30.45 -4.30
C SER A 216 -50.65 -30.14 -3.63
N VAL A 217 -51.45 -29.25 -4.22
CA VAL A 217 -52.79 -28.91 -3.73
C VAL A 217 -53.70 -30.15 -3.63
N ASN A 218 -53.54 -31.11 -4.54
CA ASN A 218 -54.29 -32.37 -4.57
C ASN A 218 -53.94 -33.33 -3.41
N SER A 219 -52.84 -33.09 -2.70
CA SER A 219 -52.40 -33.99 -1.62
C SER A 219 -53.10 -33.76 -0.28
N LEU A 220 -53.91 -32.71 -0.17
CA LEU A 220 -54.72 -32.42 1.00
C LEU A 220 -56.10 -33.06 0.82
N ASN A 221 -56.49 -33.91 1.77
CA ASN A 221 -57.79 -34.59 1.76
C ASN A 221 -58.93 -33.54 1.79
N GLY A 222 -59.93 -33.69 0.93
CA GLY A 222 -61.06 -32.74 0.85
C GLY A 222 -60.88 -31.59 -0.14
N ASN A 223 -59.74 -31.49 -0.83
CA ASN A 223 -59.45 -30.44 -1.82
C ASN A 223 -59.66 -30.85 -3.29
N ALA A 224 -60.36 -31.95 -3.58
CA ALA A 224 -60.44 -32.50 -4.95
C ALA A 224 -60.97 -31.48 -5.98
N GLN A 225 -62.05 -30.77 -5.64
CA GLN A 225 -62.64 -29.76 -6.51
C GLN A 225 -61.74 -28.51 -6.64
N LEU A 226 -61.04 -28.14 -5.57
CA LEU A 226 -60.03 -27.06 -5.60
C LEU A 226 -58.85 -27.42 -6.51
N ALA A 227 -58.33 -28.65 -6.41
CA ALA A 227 -57.24 -29.13 -7.23
C ALA A 227 -57.61 -29.16 -8.71
N GLN A 228 -58.81 -29.65 -9.05
CA GLN A 228 -59.31 -29.65 -10.42
C GLN A 228 -59.44 -28.22 -10.96
N PHE A 229 -60.05 -27.31 -10.20
CA PHE A 229 -60.20 -25.91 -10.60
C PHE A 229 -58.86 -25.25 -10.89
N LEU A 230 -57.88 -25.44 -10.00
CA LEU A 230 -56.55 -24.87 -10.17
C LEU A 230 -55.82 -25.47 -11.38
N GLN A 231 -55.95 -26.77 -11.63
CA GLN A 231 -55.37 -27.42 -12.80
C GLN A 231 -55.97 -26.87 -14.11
N GLU A 232 -57.29 -26.74 -14.20
CA GLU A 232 -57.98 -26.12 -15.34
C GLU A 232 -57.56 -24.65 -15.51
N PHE A 233 -57.47 -23.90 -14.42
CA PHE A 233 -57.09 -22.49 -14.46
C PHE A 233 -55.64 -22.30 -14.92
N LEU A 234 -54.70 -23.08 -14.38
CA LEU A 234 -53.28 -22.98 -14.69
C LEU A 234 -52.97 -23.32 -16.15
N THR A 235 -53.70 -24.29 -16.74
CA THR A 235 -53.57 -24.68 -18.16
C THR A 235 -54.25 -23.72 -19.14
N ASN A 236 -55.15 -22.85 -18.68
CA ASN A 236 -55.84 -21.86 -19.51
C ASN A 236 -55.01 -20.57 -19.72
N SER A 237 -55.30 -19.76 -20.75
CA SER A 237 -54.68 -18.45 -20.97
C SER A 237 -55.30 -17.30 -20.15
N ARG A 238 -56.38 -17.55 -19.40
CA ARG A 238 -57.02 -16.56 -18.52
C ARG A 238 -56.07 -16.04 -17.43
N LYS A 239 -56.17 -14.74 -17.13
CA LYS A 239 -55.37 -14.07 -16.07
C LYS A 239 -55.97 -14.21 -14.67
N SER A 240 -57.29 -14.33 -14.57
CA SER A 240 -58.02 -14.53 -13.32
C SER A 240 -59.28 -15.37 -13.57
N ASP A 241 -59.76 -16.04 -12.53
CA ASP A 241 -61.00 -16.83 -12.53
C ASP A 241 -61.53 -16.90 -11.09
N ALA A 242 -62.81 -17.16 -10.91
CA ALA A 242 -63.40 -17.33 -9.59
C ALA A 242 -64.53 -18.37 -9.63
N ARG A 243 -64.54 -19.29 -8.65
CA ARG A 243 -65.57 -20.34 -8.56
C ARG A 243 -65.89 -20.66 -7.10
N THR A 244 -67.14 -21.03 -6.86
CA THR A 244 -67.55 -21.64 -5.59
C THR A 244 -67.14 -23.10 -5.57
N ILE A 245 -66.47 -23.51 -4.50
CA ILE A 245 -65.87 -24.83 -4.32
C ILE A 245 -66.21 -25.33 -2.92
N GLU A 246 -66.56 -26.60 -2.82
CA GLU A 246 -66.72 -27.32 -1.56
C GLU A 246 -65.37 -27.90 -1.12
N VAL A 247 -65.05 -27.70 0.16
CA VAL A 247 -63.81 -28.18 0.76
C VAL A 247 -64.13 -28.83 2.10
N GLU A 248 -63.70 -30.07 2.27
CA GLU A 248 -63.79 -30.76 3.56
C GLU A 248 -62.54 -30.44 4.39
N ILE A 249 -62.70 -29.63 5.42
CA ILE A 249 -61.61 -29.26 6.34
C ILE A 249 -61.85 -29.97 7.67
N LYS A 250 -60.99 -30.94 8.01
CA LYS A 250 -61.07 -31.73 9.25
C LYS A 250 -62.44 -32.40 9.49
N GLY A 251 -63.06 -32.93 8.44
CA GLY A 251 -64.35 -33.61 8.53
C GLY A 251 -65.58 -32.69 8.50
N VAL A 252 -65.38 -31.38 8.33
CA VAL A 252 -66.47 -30.40 8.19
C VAL A 252 -66.48 -29.87 6.76
N LEU A 253 -67.61 -30.05 6.08
CA LEU A 253 -67.83 -29.50 4.74
C LEU A 253 -68.00 -27.97 4.85
N ARG A 254 -67.25 -27.23 4.03
CA ARG A 254 -67.35 -25.78 3.92
C ARG A 254 -67.40 -25.35 2.46
N TYR A 255 -68.03 -24.23 2.20
CA TYR A 255 -68.13 -23.66 0.87
C TYR A 255 -67.29 -22.39 0.77
N PHE A 256 -66.37 -22.35 -0.18
CA PHE A 256 -65.51 -21.19 -0.43
C PHE A 256 -65.77 -20.62 -1.82
N LEU A 257 -65.95 -19.31 -1.90
CA LEU A 257 -65.73 -18.59 -3.16
C LEU A 257 -64.23 -18.39 -3.33
N VAL A 258 -63.63 -19.14 -4.24
CA VAL A 258 -62.18 -19.13 -4.50
C VAL A 258 -61.90 -18.27 -5.72
N ALA A 259 -61.21 -17.15 -5.53
CA ALA A 259 -60.71 -16.28 -6.58
C ALA A 259 -59.21 -16.55 -6.81
N VAL A 260 -58.81 -16.72 -8.06
CA VAL A 260 -57.43 -17.00 -8.45
C VAL A 260 -56.93 -15.97 -9.47
N GLN A 261 -55.66 -15.58 -9.35
CA GLN A 261 -55.01 -14.64 -10.27
C GLN A 261 -53.58 -15.07 -10.56
N LYS A 262 -53.21 -15.13 -11.85
CA LYS A 262 -51.84 -15.41 -12.29
C LYS A 262 -50.94 -14.21 -12.10
N TYR A 263 -49.71 -14.47 -11.65
CA TYR A 263 -48.63 -13.49 -11.55
C TYR A 263 -47.33 -14.08 -12.11
N GLN A 264 -46.23 -13.31 -12.11
CA GLN A 264 -44.94 -13.72 -12.71
C GLN A 264 -45.07 -14.23 -14.16
N ARG A 265 -45.80 -13.50 -15.01
CA ARG A 265 -46.03 -13.87 -16.42
C ARG A 265 -46.70 -15.26 -16.59
N GLY A 266 -47.46 -15.73 -15.59
CA GLY A 266 -48.26 -16.95 -15.67
C GLY A 266 -47.61 -18.20 -15.08
N THR A 267 -46.39 -18.11 -14.53
CA THR A 267 -45.70 -19.24 -13.90
C THR A 267 -46.15 -19.52 -12.47
N ALA A 268 -46.95 -18.64 -11.88
CA ALA A 268 -47.53 -18.80 -10.56
C ALA A 268 -48.91 -18.14 -10.47
N ALA A 269 -49.71 -18.55 -9.49
CA ALA A 269 -51.01 -17.99 -9.18
C ALA A 269 -51.15 -17.72 -7.68
N VAL A 270 -51.88 -16.67 -7.33
CA VAL A 270 -52.40 -16.44 -5.98
C VAL A 270 -53.85 -16.89 -5.94
N SER A 271 -54.24 -17.57 -4.87
CA SER A 271 -55.59 -18.04 -4.60
C SER A 271 -56.07 -17.45 -3.28
N VAL A 272 -57.28 -16.88 -3.28
CA VAL A 272 -57.96 -16.31 -2.11
C VAL A 272 -59.32 -16.98 -1.99
N GLY A 273 -59.58 -17.63 -0.86
CA GLY A 273 -60.90 -18.16 -0.53
C GLY A 273 -61.64 -17.24 0.43
N ILE A 274 -62.93 -17.04 0.17
CA ILE A 274 -63.87 -16.40 1.08
C ILE A 274 -64.86 -17.47 1.52
N ASP A 275 -64.95 -17.72 2.84
CA ASP A 275 -65.91 -18.67 3.39
C ASP A 275 -67.32 -18.10 3.22
N ILE A 276 -68.17 -18.82 2.50
CA ILE A 276 -69.57 -18.45 2.23
C ILE A 276 -70.54 -19.49 2.79
N THR A 277 -70.09 -20.36 3.69
CA THR A 277 -70.90 -21.44 4.25
C THR A 277 -72.17 -20.90 4.93
N GLU A 278 -72.03 -19.86 5.78
CA GLU A 278 -73.18 -19.23 6.46
C GLU A 278 -74.17 -18.57 5.48
N LEU A 279 -73.67 -17.98 4.38
CA LEU A 279 -74.52 -17.34 3.37
C LEU A 279 -75.39 -18.35 2.60
N LEU A 280 -74.86 -19.55 2.37
CA LEU A 280 -75.57 -20.64 1.70
C LEU A 280 -76.59 -21.29 2.64
N ASP A 281 -76.23 -21.51 3.91
CA ASP A 281 -77.14 -22.06 4.93
C ASP A 281 -78.38 -21.16 5.16
N ASP A 282 -78.22 -19.83 5.12
CA ASP A 282 -79.33 -18.87 5.25
C ASP A 282 -80.24 -18.85 4.02
N THR A 283 -79.68 -19.12 2.83
CA THR A 283 -80.44 -19.19 1.58
C THR A 283 -81.28 -20.46 1.52
N GLU A 284 -80.79 -21.57 2.10
CA GLU A 284 -81.54 -22.84 2.21
C GLU A 284 -82.60 -22.82 3.35
N ARG A 285 -82.42 -22.00 4.39
CA ARG A 285 -83.40 -21.84 5.49
C ARG A 285 -84.51 -20.82 5.22
N GLY A 286 -84.29 -19.90 4.27
CA GLY A 286 -85.22 -18.83 3.93
C GLY A 286 -86.16 -19.10 2.74
N GLY A 287 -86.03 -20.26 2.07
CA GLY A 287 -86.91 -20.71 0.98
C GLY A 287 -87.90 -21.77 1.42
#